data_AF-Q39499-F1
#
_entry.id   AF-Q39499-F1
#
_cell.length_a   1.000
_cell.length_b   1.000
_cell.length_c   1.000
_cell.angle_alpha   90.00
_cell.angle_beta   90.00
_cell.angle_gamma   90.00
#
_symmetry.space_group_name_H-M   'P 1'
#
loop_
_entity.id
_entity.type
_entity.pdbx_description
1 polymer ?
#
loop_
_entity_poly.entity_id
_entity_poly.type
_entity_poly.pdbx_seq_one_letter_code
_entity_poly.pdbx_strand_id
1 'polypeptide(L)'
;MLNKLTFKDANLTVDWIGFKFQSLDNFAQTKLAEYLFNIGFNSYQESGKLAKPVKESIFVSSKNKFQVLFVYEAPYWKGTYVQFSGASATSFYSLVKQTLIDWEFFSSAILGRFDLNYDRKKKTDDKISVRQFLENCQTKLMQTNKNISLEKNSKGLILKIGTRRSNNYSRVYQGKNFLKFEHEMKGKFIKNYHTLLIQNNFEEFEHKLSIHFLTYFGKVLPLHYSYTDWLVIQLRPLRKQTFSLTGLKVDYLRSGSFQNNLDPYKFCTLLQFLVYAQTLNYKIDSLGNTSYRLVQFRVQDFLKHTKLSSNYYQLKKLIEFFDELQTNSLIKFFSNQKYRSFVTIPQVNLQKGKQNSWIVEVWIADELFYYAHPFVLPDLFQRKLTKHQFEVQFHVIRTFSSLDIQKTFYFKEFLQAYPSTLNNQQIANIKRYFIQLMEIFEEHKLIESSYQVLVDDKVYHVDKLLPNNISQGFIVFEKLLV
;
A
#
# COMPACT_ATOMS: atom_id res chain seq x y z
N MET A 1 -13.93 8.25 -6.60
CA MET A 1 -12.69 7.89 -7.33
C MET A 1 -11.66 7.46 -6.29
N LEU A 2 -10.95 6.35 -6.49
CA LEU A 2 -9.76 6.07 -5.65
C LEU A 2 -8.72 7.15 -5.92
N ASN A 3 -8.06 7.64 -4.88
CA ASN A 3 -6.94 8.57 -5.04
C ASN A 3 -5.84 7.91 -5.88
N LYS A 4 -5.32 8.64 -6.88
CA LYS A 4 -4.15 8.21 -7.65
C LYS A 4 -2.94 8.18 -6.71
N LEU A 5 -2.31 7.01 -6.61
CA LEU A 5 -1.10 6.81 -5.81
C LEU A 5 0.06 7.69 -6.32
N THR A 6 0.53 8.64 -5.51
CA THR A 6 1.71 9.46 -5.85
C THR A 6 3.02 8.80 -5.36
N PHE A 7 4.17 9.28 -5.83
CA PHE A 7 5.47 8.85 -5.26
C PHE A 7 5.55 9.14 -3.77
N LYS A 8 4.99 10.28 -3.34
CA LYS A 8 4.94 10.66 -1.93
C LYS A 8 4.12 9.67 -1.11
N ASP A 9 2.92 9.29 -1.59
CA ASP A 9 2.04 8.35 -0.87
C ASP A 9 2.67 6.95 -0.76
N ALA A 10 3.41 6.54 -1.79
CA ALA A 10 4.16 5.29 -1.81
C ALA A 10 5.53 5.36 -1.13
N ASN A 11 5.93 6.53 -0.59
CA ASN A 11 7.26 6.81 -0.04
C ASN A 11 8.41 6.44 -1.01
N LEU A 12 8.19 6.66 -2.31
CA LEU A 12 9.18 6.45 -3.36
C LEU A 12 9.97 7.72 -3.62
N THR A 13 11.27 7.58 -3.85
CA THR A 13 12.16 8.67 -4.22
C THR A 13 12.79 8.40 -5.59
N VAL A 14 12.94 9.44 -6.39
CA VAL A 14 13.63 9.36 -7.67
C VAL A 14 15.14 9.29 -7.44
N ASP A 15 15.77 8.21 -7.91
CA ASP A 15 17.22 7.96 -7.79
C ASP A 15 17.98 8.25 -9.09
N TRP A 16 17.29 8.24 -10.23
CA TRP A 16 17.91 8.50 -11.53
C TRP A 16 16.90 9.06 -12.52
N ILE A 17 17.33 10.04 -13.31
CA ILE A 17 16.60 10.50 -14.51
C ILE A 17 17.62 10.63 -15.63
N GLY A 18 17.30 10.11 -16.82
CA GLY A 18 18.15 10.32 -17.98
C GLY A 18 17.39 10.52 -19.27
N PHE A 19 17.89 11.43 -20.09
CA PHE A 19 17.33 11.83 -21.38
C PHE A 19 18.30 11.50 -22.51
N LYS A 20 17.77 10.92 -23.58
CA LYS A 20 18.50 10.58 -24.80
C LYS A 20 18.23 11.61 -25.87
N PHE A 21 19.28 12.28 -26.33
CA PHE A 21 19.26 13.16 -27.49
C PHE A 21 19.86 12.45 -28.71
N GLN A 22 19.06 12.23 -29.76
CA GLN A 22 19.54 11.58 -30.98
C GLN A 22 20.61 12.41 -31.70
N SER A 23 20.46 13.73 -31.66
CA SER A 23 21.46 14.72 -32.04
C SER A 23 21.42 15.85 -31.02
N LEU A 24 22.56 16.13 -30.40
CA LEU A 24 22.77 17.32 -29.58
C LEU A 24 24.11 17.89 -30.03
N ASP A 25 24.06 18.91 -30.88
CA ASP A 25 25.27 19.59 -31.33
C ASP A 25 25.92 20.38 -30.18
N ASN A 26 27.16 20.82 -30.38
CA ASN A 26 27.93 21.51 -29.35
C ASN A 26 27.27 22.81 -28.88
N PHE A 27 26.56 23.52 -29.76
CA PHE A 27 25.89 24.77 -29.41
C PHE A 27 24.67 24.50 -28.53
N ALA A 28 23.80 23.57 -28.92
CA ALA A 28 22.66 23.14 -28.13
C ALA A 28 23.09 22.52 -26.79
N GLN A 29 24.15 21.71 -26.77
CA GLN A 29 24.73 21.17 -25.55
C GLN A 29 25.19 22.28 -24.60
N THR A 30 25.92 23.28 -25.12
CA THR A 30 26.41 24.40 -24.31
C THR A 30 25.26 25.19 -23.71
N LYS A 31 24.23 25.50 -24.50
CA LYS A 31 23.01 26.17 -24.02
C LYS A 31 22.28 25.38 -22.93
N LEU A 32 22.10 24.07 -23.13
CA LEU A 32 21.48 23.21 -22.12
C LEU A 32 22.34 23.16 -20.84
N ALA A 33 23.66 23.06 -20.97
CA ALA A 33 24.57 23.02 -19.83
C ALA A 33 24.60 24.34 -19.05
N GLU A 34 24.53 25.49 -19.74
CA GLU A 34 24.42 26.83 -19.15
C GLU A 34 23.08 27.02 -18.42
N TYR A 35 21.97 26.61 -19.05
CA TYR A 35 20.67 26.60 -18.41
C TYR A 35 20.67 25.77 -17.11
N LEU A 36 21.16 24.53 -17.17
CA LEU A 36 21.28 23.65 -16.01
C LEU A 36 22.19 24.23 -14.93
N PHE A 37 23.25 24.94 -15.31
CA PHE A 37 24.13 25.64 -14.40
C PHE A 37 23.41 26.73 -13.62
N ASN A 38 22.60 27.53 -14.30
CA ASN A 38 21.83 28.61 -13.68
C ASN A 38 20.76 28.10 -12.70
N ILE A 39 20.26 26.88 -12.89
CA ILE A 39 19.32 26.24 -11.96
C ILE A 39 20.01 25.30 -10.93
N GLY A 40 21.34 25.41 -10.79
CA GLY A 40 22.07 24.84 -9.65
C GLY A 40 22.83 23.53 -9.91
N PHE A 41 23.03 23.14 -11.16
CA PHE A 41 23.75 21.90 -11.53
C PHE A 41 25.13 22.19 -12.11
N ASN A 42 26.16 21.53 -11.59
CA ASN A 42 27.46 21.45 -12.23
C ASN A 42 27.40 20.46 -13.40
N SER A 43 27.77 20.92 -14.58
CA SER A 43 27.71 20.16 -15.83
C SER A 43 29.06 19.56 -16.17
N TYR A 44 29.08 18.27 -16.46
CA TYR A 44 30.27 17.53 -16.85
C TYR A 44 30.00 16.68 -18.08
N GLN A 45 31.04 16.27 -18.81
CA GLN A 45 30.95 15.33 -19.91
C GLN A 45 31.94 14.18 -19.80
N GLU A 46 31.60 13.05 -20.42
CA GLU A 46 32.48 11.89 -20.50
C GLU A 46 32.15 11.00 -21.70
N SER A 47 33.15 10.27 -22.23
CA SER A 47 32.94 9.30 -23.31
C SER A 47 32.43 7.96 -22.78
N GLY A 48 31.27 7.51 -23.26
CA GLY A 48 30.69 6.21 -22.90
C GLY A 48 31.43 5.00 -23.48
N LYS A 49 32.36 5.17 -24.44
CA LYS A 49 33.17 4.09 -25.03
C LYS A 49 34.33 3.66 -24.14
N LEU A 50 34.81 4.55 -23.28
CA LEU A 50 36.00 4.29 -22.48
C LEU A 50 35.68 3.41 -21.27
N ALA A 51 36.51 2.40 -21.01
CA ALA A 51 36.37 1.55 -19.83
C ALA A 51 36.58 2.33 -18.51
N LYS A 52 37.35 3.42 -18.57
CA LYS A 52 37.58 4.38 -17.47
C LYS A 52 37.45 5.80 -18.04
N PRO A 53 36.22 6.30 -18.16
CA PRO A 53 36.00 7.60 -18.77
C PRO A 53 36.52 8.73 -17.87
N VAL A 54 37.14 9.72 -18.50
CA VAL A 54 37.59 10.95 -17.83
C VAL A 54 36.41 11.92 -17.82
N LYS A 55 36.07 12.41 -16.63
CA LYS A 55 34.98 13.36 -16.43
C LYS A 55 35.52 14.78 -16.59
N GLU A 56 35.14 15.44 -17.68
CA GLU A 56 35.54 16.82 -18.00
C GLU A 56 34.47 17.81 -17.53
N SER A 57 34.89 18.99 -17.08
CA SER A 57 33.96 20.04 -16.63
C SER A 57 33.51 20.87 -17.83
N ILE A 58 32.21 21.17 -17.91
CA ILE A 58 31.65 22.15 -18.86
C ILE A 58 31.40 23.48 -18.13
N PHE A 59 30.48 23.48 -17.17
CA PHE A 59 30.16 24.61 -16.31
C PHE A 59 30.14 24.15 -14.86
N VAL A 60 31.01 24.71 -14.02
CA VAL A 60 31.16 24.31 -12.62
C VAL A 60 31.32 25.50 -11.69
N SER A 61 30.71 25.41 -10.52
CA SER A 61 30.81 26.40 -9.45
C SER A 61 30.71 25.69 -8.10
N SER A 62 31.48 26.19 -7.14
CA SER A 62 31.40 25.73 -5.74
C SER A 62 30.04 26.05 -5.09
N LYS A 63 29.25 26.98 -5.67
CA LYS A 63 27.91 27.32 -5.19
C LYS A 63 26.86 26.27 -5.56
N ASN A 64 27.07 25.53 -6.66
CA ASN A 64 26.14 24.52 -7.14
C ASN A 64 26.31 23.20 -6.40
N LYS A 65 25.19 22.64 -5.93
CA LYS A 65 25.16 21.46 -5.06
C LYS A 65 24.88 20.15 -5.81
N PHE A 66 24.35 20.26 -7.02
CA PHE A 66 23.94 19.12 -7.83
C PHE A 66 24.82 19.00 -9.07
N GLN A 67 24.73 17.85 -9.73
CA GLN A 67 25.55 17.55 -10.91
C GLN A 67 24.71 16.90 -12.00
N VAL A 68 25.04 17.22 -13.25
CA VAL A 68 24.53 16.57 -14.46
C VAL A 68 25.71 16.08 -15.30
N LEU A 69 25.54 14.92 -15.94
CA LEU A 69 26.58 14.31 -16.77
C LEU A 69 26.06 14.12 -18.19
N PHE A 70 26.84 14.59 -19.16
CA PHE A 70 26.63 14.42 -20.59
C PHE A 70 27.52 13.27 -21.07
N VAL A 71 26.92 12.12 -21.35
CA VAL A 71 27.64 10.95 -21.86
C VAL A 71 27.51 10.92 -23.38
N TYR A 72 28.60 11.19 -24.08
CA TYR A 72 28.67 11.08 -25.53
C TYR A 72 29.16 9.68 -25.93
N GLU A 73 28.83 9.25 -27.16
CA GLU A 73 29.32 7.97 -27.70
C GLU A 73 29.00 6.75 -26.82
N ALA A 74 27.73 6.49 -26.53
CA ALA A 74 27.38 5.23 -25.88
C ALA A 74 27.78 4.03 -26.79
N PRO A 75 28.29 2.91 -26.24
CA PRO A 75 28.85 1.80 -27.05
C PRO A 75 27.89 1.21 -28.08
N TYR A 76 26.58 1.37 -27.89
CA TYR A 76 25.52 0.77 -28.70
C TYR A 76 24.51 1.80 -29.25
N TRP A 77 24.79 3.10 -29.11
CA TRP A 77 23.88 4.16 -29.58
C TRP A 77 24.62 5.47 -29.86
N LYS A 78 24.42 6.02 -31.06
CA LYS A 78 24.96 7.32 -31.49
C LYS A 78 24.01 8.42 -31.03
N GLY A 79 24.46 9.21 -30.05
CA GLY A 79 23.75 10.34 -29.47
C GLY A 79 24.39 10.77 -28.14
N THR A 80 23.77 11.73 -27.47
CA THR A 80 24.20 12.24 -26.16
C THR A 80 23.18 11.87 -25.10
N TYR A 81 23.64 11.27 -24.01
CA TYR A 81 22.80 10.90 -22.87
C TYR A 81 23.05 11.84 -21.70
N VAL A 82 22.04 12.63 -21.36
CA VAL A 82 22.07 13.58 -20.24
C VAL A 82 21.47 12.91 -19.03
N GLN A 83 22.25 12.73 -17.96
CA GLN A 83 21.85 11.94 -16.80
C GLN A 83 22.04 12.69 -15.47
N PHE A 84 21.03 12.55 -14.61
CA PHE A 84 20.99 12.99 -13.23
C PHE A 84 20.94 11.76 -12.33
N SER A 85 21.77 11.70 -11.30
CA SER A 85 21.89 10.55 -10.39
C SER A 85 21.76 10.95 -8.93
N GLY A 86 21.22 10.04 -8.11
CA GLY A 86 20.98 10.21 -6.69
C GLY A 86 20.29 11.53 -6.36
N ALA A 87 20.92 12.33 -5.49
CA ALA A 87 20.39 13.62 -5.06
C ALA A 87 20.17 14.61 -6.22
N SER A 88 20.97 14.55 -7.28
CA SER A 88 20.75 15.37 -8.48
C SER A 88 19.45 15.01 -9.17
N ALA A 89 19.12 13.72 -9.27
CA ALA A 89 17.87 13.24 -9.88
C ALA A 89 16.66 13.67 -9.05
N THR A 90 16.75 13.52 -7.73
CA THR A 90 15.71 13.98 -6.79
C THR A 90 15.49 15.49 -6.93
N SER A 91 16.55 16.29 -6.97
CA SER A 91 16.45 17.74 -7.13
C SER A 91 15.86 18.14 -8.48
N PHE A 92 16.34 17.53 -9.57
CA PHE A 92 15.81 17.81 -10.91
C PHE A 92 14.31 17.48 -11.00
N TYR A 93 13.89 16.32 -10.47
CA TYR A 93 12.47 15.97 -10.43
C TYR A 93 11.64 16.93 -9.58
N SER A 94 12.18 17.43 -8.47
CA SER A 94 11.51 18.46 -7.67
C SER A 94 11.26 19.74 -8.47
N LEU A 95 12.24 20.18 -9.28
CA LEU A 95 12.07 21.33 -10.16
C LEU A 95 11.02 21.06 -11.24
N VAL A 96 11.03 19.85 -11.83
CA VAL A 96 9.98 19.41 -12.77
C VAL A 96 8.60 19.52 -12.13
N LYS A 97 8.42 19.00 -10.91
CA LYS A 97 7.14 19.04 -10.17
C LYS A 97 6.67 20.45 -9.84
N GLN A 98 7.60 21.38 -9.67
CA GLN A 98 7.32 22.80 -9.45
C GLN A 98 7.12 23.57 -10.76
N THR A 99 7.13 22.89 -11.91
CA THR A 99 7.04 23.49 -13.25
C THR A 99 8.13 24.52 -13.54
N LEU A 100 9.30 24.34 -12.92
CA LEU A 100 10.47 25.22 -13.06
C LEU A 100 11.47 24.72 -14.11
N ILE A 101 11.13 23.65 -14.84
CA ILE A 101 11.93 23.16 -15.95
C ILE A 101 11.34 23.67 -17.26
N ASP A 102 12.16 24.42 -18.00
CA ASP A 102 11.89 24.76 -19.38
C ASP A 102 12.17 23.54 -20.29
N TRP A 103 11.10 22.95 -20.80
CA TRP A 103 11.15 21.77 -21.65
C TRP A 103 11.65 22.07 -23.08
N GLU A 104 11.77 23.33 -23.50
CA GLU A 104 12.32 23.68 -24.82
C GLU A 104 13.77 23.21 -24.98
N PHE A 105 14.57 23.32 -23.92
CA PHE A 105 15.94 22.79 -23.86
C PHE A 105 16.02 21.26 -23.98
N PHE A 106 14.89 20.56 -23.80
CA PHE A 106 14.75 19.10 -23.90
C PHE A 106 13.85 18.66 -25.06
N SER A 107 13.48 19.57 -25.96
CA SER A 107 12.49 19.33 -27.03
C SER A 107 12.82 18.14 -27.95
N SER A 108 14.09 17.87 -28.20
CA SER A 108 14.57 16.73 -28.99
C SER A 108 14.93 15.49 -28.15
N ALA A 109 14.76 15.58 -26.83
CA ALA A 109 15.14 14.54 -25.89
C ALA A 109 14.01 13.55 -25.65
N ILE A 110 14.36 12.29 -25.42
CA ILE A 110 13.42 11.24 -25.01
C ILE A 110 13.82 10.75 -23.62
N LEU A 111 12.84 10.57 -22.72
CA LEU A 111 13.08 9.94 -21.42
C LEU A 111 13.60 8.51 -21.64
N GLY A 112 14.86 8.28 -21.27
CA GLY A 112 15.59 7.05 -21.56
C GLY A 112 15.76 6.12 -20.36
N ARG A 113 15.78 6.68 -19.14
CA ARG A 113 15.85 5.96 -17.87
C ARG A 113 15.16 6.74 -16.77
N PHE A 114 14.51 6.02 -15.87
CA PHE A 114 13.97 6.56 -14.64
C PHE A 114 14.11 5.49 -13.56
N ASP A 115 14.73 5.82 -12.43
CA ASP A 115 14.91 4.89 -11.33
C ASP A 115 14.14 5.40 -10.12
N LEU A 116 13.39 4.49 -9.50
CA LEU A 116 12.73 4.72 -8.23
C LEU A 116 13.40 3.90 -7.14
N ASN A 117 13.42 4.44 -5.92
CA ASN A 117 13.88 3.73 -4.75
C ASN A 117 12.90 3.86 -3.58
N TYR A 118 12.96 2.89 -2.67
CA TYR A 118 12.31 2.88 -1.37
C TYR A 118 13.34 2.48 -0.31
N ASP A 119 13.43 3.26 0.77
CA ASP A 119 14.31 2.97 1.91
C ASP A 119 13.50 2.44 3.09
N ARG A 120 13.64 1.14 3.36
CA ARG A 120 13.05 0.51 4.54
C ARG A 120 14.03 0.58 5.72
N LYS A 121 13.72 1.37 6.74
CA LYS A 121 14.50 1.39 7.99
C LYS A 121 14.48 0.01 8.65
N LYS A 122 15.59 -0.39 9.28
CA LYS A 122 15.64 -1.58 10.13
C LYS A 122 14.78 -1.36 11.37
N LYS A 123 14.12 -2.41 11.84
CA LYS A 123 13.30 -2.37 13.05
C LYS A 123 13.84 -3.36 14.07
N THR A 124 13.54 -3.12 15.34
CA THR A 124 13.97 -4.00 16.45
C THR A 124 13.22 -5.32 16.47
N ASP A 125 12.02 -5.36 15.88
CA ASP A 125 11.13 -6.52 15.78
C ASP A 125 11.30 -7.29 14.46
N ASP A 126 12.38 -7.06 13.70
CA ASP A 126 12.70 -7.82 12.50
C ASP A 126 12.99 -9.29 12.85
N LYS A 127 12.12 -10.20 12.36
CA LYS A 127 12.14 -11.62 12.72
C LYS A 127 13.36 -12.38 12.19
N ILE A 128 14.04 -11.86 11.16
CA ILE A 128 15.22 -12.48 10.54
C ILE A 128 16.28 -11.43 10.22
N SER A 129 17.52 -11.88 10.04
CA SER A 129 18.61 -10.99 9.60
C SER A 129 18.44 -10.55 8.14
N VAL A 130 19.03 -9.40 7.78
CA VAL A 130 19.08 -8.94 6.37
C VAL A 130 19.74 -9.98 5.47
N ARG A 131 20.80 -10.64 5.95
CA ARG A 131 21.49 -11.69 5.21
C ARG A 131 20.55 -12.84 4.86
N GLN A 132 19.88 -13.38 5.86
CA GLN A 132 18.93 -14.46 5.70
C GLN A 132 17.77 -14.05 4.77
N PHE A 133 17.27 -12.82 4.89
CA PHE A 133 16.25 -12.30 3.98
C PHE A 133 16.72 -12.29 2.52
N LEU A 134 17.93 -11.77 2.24
CA LEU A 134 18.46 -11.70 0.87
C LEU A 134 18.78 -13.09 0.30
N GLU A 135 19.28 -14.01 1.11
CA GLU A 135 19.49 -15.42 0.73
C GLU A 135 18.15 -16.07 0.36
N ASN A 136 17.11 -15.89 1.18
CA ASN A 136 15.76 -16.39 0.88
C ASN A 136 15.17 -15.77 -0.40
N CYS A 137 15.42 -14.47 -0.64
CA CYS A 137 15.04 -13.83 -1.91
C CYS A 137 15.75 -14.48 -3.10
N GLN A 138 17.06 -14.73 -2.98
CA GLN A 138 17.85 -15.38 -4.02
C GLN A 138 17.31 -16.78 -4.34
N THR A 139 17.04 -17.61 -3.32
CA THR A 139 16.48 -18.95 -3.50
C THR A 139 15.14 -18.92 -4.24
N LYS A 140 14.21 -18.04 -3.84
CA LYS A 140 12.92 -17.87 -4.54
C LYS A 140 13.14 -17.47 -6.01
N LEU A 141 14.05 -16.55 -6.26
CA LEU A 141 14.28 -16.02 -7.61
C LEU A 141 14.98 -17.02 -8.54
N MET A 142 15.87 -17.88 -8.00
CA MET A 142 16.54 -18.92 -8.78
C MET A 142 15.56 -19.89 -9.44
N GLN A 143 14.37 -20.08 -8.85
CA GLN A 143 13.29 -20.88 -9.42
C GLN A 143 12.63 -20.23 -10.66
N THR A 144 12.91 -18.95 -10.94
CA THR A 144 12.21 -18.16 -11.97
C THR A 144 13.05 -17.86 -13.22
N ASN A 145 14.16 -18.57 -13.46
CA ASN A 145 15.09 -18.36 -14.58
C ASN A 145 15.57 -16.91 -14.76
N LYS A 146 15.53 -16.09 -13.69
CA LYS A 146 16.03 -14.71 -13.71
C LYS A 146 17.54 -14.70 -13.47
N ASN A 147 18.24 -13.78 -14.13
CA ASN A 147 19.64 -13.49 -13.81
C ASN A 147 19.71 -12.83 -12.42
N ILE A 148 20.39 -13.46 -11.47
CA ILE A 148 20.45 -13.01 -10.08
C ILE A 148 21.89 -13.11 -9.60
N SER A 149 22.35 -12.11 -8.86
CA SER A 149 23.58 -12.21 -8.09
C SER A 149 23.42 -11.63 -6.70
N LEU A 150 23.93 -12.34 -5.70
CA LEU A 150 24.05 -11.87 -4.32
C LEU A 150 25.54 -11.65 -4.04
N GLU A 151 25.92 -10.41 -3.79
CA GLU A 151 27.31 -10.01 -3.59
C GLU A 151 27.46 -9.28 -2.25
N LYS A 152 28.64 -9.35 -1.65
CA LYS A 152 29.04 -8.52 -0.52
C LYS A 152 30.10 -7.54 -0.98
N ASN A 153 29.87 -6.25 -0.81
CA ASN A 153 30.86 -5.20 -1.07
C ASN A 153 31.17 -4.41 0.21
N SER A 154 32.01 -3.39 0.10
CA SER A 154 32.39 -2.52 1.22
C SER A 154 31.22 -1.78 1.87
N LYS A 155 30.08 -1.63 1.18
CA LYS A 155 28.87 -0.97 1.67
C LYS A 155 27.86 -1.93 2.28
N GLY A 156 27.95 -3.23 1.98
CA GLY A 156 27.06 -4.25 2.51
C GLY A 156 26.70 -5.33 1.49
N LEU A 157 25.66 -6.11 1.82
CA LEU A 157 25.08 -7.10 0.91
C LEU A 157 24.22 -6.42 -0.15
N ILE A 158 24.29 -6.91 -1.38
CA ILE A 158 23.49 -6.45 -2.51
C ILE A 158 22.98 -7.65 -3.32
N LEU A 159 21.66 -7.76 -3.41
CA LEU A 159 20.97 -8.64 -4.34
C LEU A 159 20.68 -7.86 -5.63
N LYS A 160 21.16 -8.34 -6.77
CA LYS A 160 20.88 -7.81 -8.11
C LYS A 160 19.90 -8.75 -8.82
N ILE A 161 18.87 -8.18 -9.45
CA ILE A 161 17.80 -8.91 -10.13
C ILE A 161 17.72 -8.40 -11.58
N GLY A 162 17.89 -9.31 -12.54
CA GLY A 162 17.98 -9.01 -13.96
C GLY A 162 19.38 -8.55 -14.40
N THR A 163 19.48 -7.95 -15.58
CA THR A 163 20.74 -7.47 -16.13
C THR A 163 20.67 -5.97 -16.40
N ARG A 164 21.82 -5.27 -16.36
CA ARG A 164 21.86 -3.86 -16.76
C ARG A 164 21.60 -3.64 -18.25
N ARG A 165 21.54 -4.69 -19.07
CA ARG A 165 21.18 -4.58 -20.49
C ARG A 165 19.67 -4.63 -20.71
N SER A 166 18.89 -5.23 -19.80
CA SER A 166 17.43 -5.28 -19.93
C SER A 166 16.77 -3.93 -19.64
N ASN A 167 15.51 -3.79 -20.07
CA ASN A 167 14.68 -2.62 -19.78
C ASN A 167 14.43 -2.43 -18.28
N ASN A 168 14.45 -3.52 -17.52
CA ASN A 168 14.26 -3.51 -16.08
C ASN A 168 15.48 -4.13 -15.40
N TYR A 169 15.99 -3.46 -14.39
CA TYR A 169 17.05 -3.96 -13.52
C TYR A 169 16.73 -3.53 -12.09
N SER A 170 16.98 -4.40 -11.11
CA SER A 170 16.61 -4.07 -9.73
C SER A 170 17.67 -4.51 -8.75
N ARG A 171 17.71 -3.80 -7.63
CA ARG A 171 18.66 -4.02 -6.57
C ARG A 171 17.96 -3.95 -5.23
N VAL A 172 18.29 -4.89 -4.35
CA VAL A 172 17.94 -4.80 -2.93
C VAL A 172 19.25 -4.86 -2.16
N TYR A 173 19.60 -3.78 -1.45
CA TYR A 173 20.90 -3.69 -0.80
C TYR A 173 20.87 -3.06 0.57
N GLN A 174 21.78 -3.55 1.40
CA GLN A 174 21.95 -3.13 2.77
C GLN A 174 22.68 -1.78 2.84
N GLY A 175 22.05 -0.80 3.48
CA GLY A 175 22.72 0.39 4.00
C GLY A 175 23.06 0.25 5.48
N LYS A 176 23.53 1.33 6.11
CA LYS A 176 23.88 1.36 7.55
C LYS A 176 22.68 0.93 8.42
N ASN A 177 21.57 1.67 8.31
CA ASN A 177 20.37 1.48 9.13
C ASN A 177 19.09 1.21 8.31
N PHE A 178 19.24 0.84 7.04
CA PHE A 178 18.12 0.61 6.14
C PHE A 178 18.44 -0.52 5.13
N LEU A 179 17.39 -1.01 4.48
CA LEU A 179 17.43 -1.83 3.29
C LEU A 179 16.80 -1.04 2.15
N LYS A 180 17.54 -0.82 1.06
CA LYS A 180 17.08 -0.05 -0.10
C LYS A 180 16.60 -0.98 -1.19
N PHE A 181 15.42 -0.68 -1.71
CA PHE A 181 14.82 -1.33 -2.86
C PHE A 181 14.86 -0.35 -4.02
N GLU A 182 15.53 -0.71 -5.10
CA GLU A 182 15.75 0.18 -6.23
C GLU A 182 15.37 -0.52 -7.52
N HIS A 183 14.64 0.18 -8.38
CA HIS A 183 14.13 -0.33 -9.64
C HIS A 183 14.45 0.63 -10.77
N GLU A 184 15.32 0.18 -11.67
CA GLU A 184 15.76 0.88 -12.86
C GLU A 184 14.86 0.53 -14.05
N MET A 185 14.19 1.54 -14.60
CA MET A 185 13.25 1.43 -15.72
C MET A 185 13.81 2.14 -16.95
N LYS A 186 13.90 1.44 -18.08
CA LYS A 186 14.54 1.93 -19.31
C LYS A 186 13.79 1.55 -20.58
N GLY A 187 14.25 2.13 -21.69
CA GLY A 187 13.89 1.71 -23.03
C GLY A 187 12.43 1.99 -23.36
N LYS A 188 11.78 1.06 -24.07
CA LYS A 188 10.40 1.25 -24.54
C LYS A 188 9.40 1.47 -23.41
N PHE A 189 9.63 0.83 -22.24
CA PHE A 189 8.76 1.00 -21.09
C PHE A 189 8.71 2.46 -20.65
N ILE A 190 9.85 3.04 -20.30
CA ILE A 190 9.88 4.41 -19.75
C ILE A 190 9.54 5.47 -20.81
N LYS A 191 9.87 5.19 -22.08
CA LYS A 191 9.52 6.06 -23.21
C LYS A 191 8.02 6.33 -23.31
N ASN A 192 7.17 5.35 -22.98
CA ASN A 192 5.72 5.50 -23.01
C ASN A 192 5.18 6.53 -21.99
N TYR A 193 5.99 6.92 -21.00
CA TYR A 193 5.62 7.90 -19.97
C TYR A 193 6.24 9.28 -20.21
N HIS A 194 7.04 9.45 -21.28
CA HIS A 194 7.71 10.71 -21.59
C HIS A 194 6.71 11.87 -21.75
N THR A 195 5.64 11.67 -22.53
CA THR A 195 4.60 12.69 -22.76
C THR A 195 3.94 13.13 -21.46
N LEU A 196 3.65 12.21 -20.54
CA LEU A 196 3.05 12.53 -19.24
C LEU A 196 3.98 13.42 -18.39
N LEU A 197 5.30 13.20 -18.47
CA LEU A 197 6.29 13.99 -17.74
C LEU A 197 6.36 15.43 -18.28
N ILE A 198 6.49 15.61 -19.60
CA ILE A 198 6.70 16.93 -20.22
C ILE A 198 5.42 17.77 -20.25
N GLN A 199 4.24 17.13 -20.27
CA GLN A 199 2.94 17.82 -20.20
C GLN A 199 2.49 18.07 -18.76
N ASN A 200 3.35 17.84 -17.77
CA ASN A 200 3.07 18.02 -16.35
C ASN A 200 1.87 17.19 -15.83
N ASN A 201 1.52 16.08 -16.49
CA ASN A 201 0.50 15.13 -16.03
C ASN A 201 1.10 14.20 -14.95
N PHE A 202 1.54 14.81 -13.85
CA PHE A 202 2.33 14.13 -12.82
C PHE A 202 1.51 13.12 -12.03
N GLU A 203 0.23 13.39 -11.77
CA GLU A 203 -0.61 12.43 -11.04
C GLU A 203 -0.68 11.09 -11.77
N GLU A 204 -0.87 11.10 -13.08
CA GLU A 204 -0.93 9.87 -13.87
C GLU A 204 0.45 9.24 -14.06
N PHE A 205 1.49 10.07 -14.28
CA PHE A 205 2.87 9.63 -14.38
C PHE A 205 3.32 8.88 -13.12
N GLU A 206 3.18 9.51 -11.95
CA GLU A 206 3.57 8.93 -10.67
C GLU A 206 2.74 7.70 -10.33
N HIS A 207 1.43 7.74 -10.60
CA HIS A 207 0.55 6.60 -10.36
C HIS A 207 0.98 5.35 -11.13
N LYS A 208 1.21 5.47 -12.43
CA LYS A 208 1.59 4.32 -13.26
C LYS A 208 2.97 3.78 -12.88
N LEU A 209 3.94 4.65 -12.59
CA LEU A 209 5.28 4.21 -12.18
C LEU A 209 5.30 3.63 -10.76
N SER A 210 4.49 4.15 -9.84
CA SER A 210 4.34 3.59 -8.48
C SER A 210 3.72 2.20 -8.51
N ILE A 211 2.64 2.02 -9.26
CA ILE A 211 2.04 0.69 -9.47
C ILE A 211 3.06 -0.26 -10.10
N HIS A 212 3.82 0.19 -11.11
CA HIS A 212 4.84 -0.66 -11.73
C HIS A 212 5.90 -1.11 -10.71
N PHE A 213 6.43 -0.18 -9.93
CA PHE A 213 7.42 -0.45 -8.90
C PHE A 213 6.92 -1.47 -7.86
N LEU A 214 5.72 -1.22 -7.31
CA LEU A 214 5.12 -2.08 -6.29
C LEU A 214 4.82 -3.46 -6.83
N THR A 215 4.17 -3.56 -7.99
CA THR A 215 3.79 -4.84 -8.58
C THR A 215 5.00 -5.66 -9.03
N TYR A 216 6.06 -5.00 -9.53
CA TYR A 216 7.31 -5.68 -9.84
C TYR A 216 7.90 -6.34 -8.59
N PHE A 217 8.10 -5.57 -7.51
CA PHE A 217 8.67 -6.13 -6.28
C PHE A 217 7.74 -7.15 -5.63
N GLY A 218 6.42 -6.94 -5.71
CA GLY A 218 5.40 -7.88 -5.24
C GLY A 218 5.50 -9.25 -5.88
N LYS A 219 5.85 -9.30 -7.18
CA LYS A 219 6.00 -10.54 -7.94
C LYS A 219 7.31 -11.27 -7.62
N VAL A 220 8.39 -10.52 -7.42
CA VAL A 220 9.74 -11.10 -7.35
C VAL A 220 10.20 -11.40 -5.93
N LEU A 221 9.71 -10.69 -4.90
CA LEU A 221 10.17 -10.87 -3.53
C LEU A 221 9.27 -11.81 -2.71
N PRO A 222 9.82 -12.49 -1.68
CA PRO A 222 9.03 -13.16 -0.66
C PRO A 222 8.33 -12.13 0.23
N LEU A 223 6.99 -12.17 0.29
CA LEU A 223 6.18 -11.15 0.95
C LEU A 223 5.89 -11.44 2.44
N HIS A 224 6.20 -12.65 2.91
CA HIS A 224 5.96 -13.08 4.30
C HIS A 224 7.02 -12.63 5.30
N TYR A 225 8.10 -12.00 4.85
CA TYR A 225 9.15 -11.50 5.74
C TYR A 225 8.92 -10.05 6.18
N SER A 226 9.43 -9.70 7.36
CA SER A 226 9.27 -8.36 7.94
C SER A 226 9.89 -7.24 7.08
N TYR A 227 10.85 -7.56 6.20
CA TYR A 227 11.48 -6.59 5.29
C TYR A 227 10.61 -6.16 4.11
N THR A 228 9.49 -6.84 3.85
CA THR A 228 8.52 -6.52 2.79
C THR A 228 7.17 -6.05 3.34
N ASP A 229 7.11 -5.72 4.63
CA ASP A 229 5.92 -5.23 5.31
C ASP A 229 5.31 -3.98 4.64
N TRP A 230 6.16 -3.02 4.28
CA TRP A 230 5.76 -1.80 3.57
C TRP A 230 5.12 -2.11 2.21
N LEU A 231 5.67 -3.09 1.49
CA LEU A 231 5.22 -3.48 0.17
C LEU A 231 3.87 -4.19 0.25
N VAL A 232 3.70 -5.08 1.23
CA VAL A 232 2.43 -5.75 1.50
C VAL A 232 1.31 -4.75 1.77
N ILE A 233 1.55 -3.73 2.61
CA ILE A 233 0.56 -2.67 2.87
C ILE A 233 0.13 -1.99 1.57
N GLN A 234 1.09 -1.64 0.71
CA GLN A 234 0.83 -0.91 -0.53
C GLN A 234 0.21 -1.78 -1.63
N LEU A 235 0.41 -3.10 -1.60
CA LEU A 235 -0.17 -4.04 -2.56
C LEU A 235 -1.63 -4.39 -2.26
N ARG A 236 -2.06 -4.39 -0.99
CA ARG A 236 -3.44 -4.80 -0.64
C ARG A 236 -4.53 -3.97 -1.34
N PRO A 237 -4.45 -2.62 -1.40
CA PRO A 237 -5.43 -1.83 -2.15
C PRO A 237 -5.41 -2.13 -3.66
N LEU A 238 -4.29 -2.62 -4.20
CA LEU A 238 -4.13 -2.96 -5.62
C LEU A 238 -4.59 -4.38 -5.96
N ARG A 239 -4.87 -5.21 -4.96
CA ARG A 239 -5.37 -6.58 -5.15
C ARG A 239 -6.65 -6.56 -5.96
N LYS A 240 -6.77 -7.47 -6.94
CA LYS A 240 -8.03 -7.69 -7.65
C LYS A 240 -9.10 -8.21 -6.69
N GLN A 241 -10.07 -7.37 -6.35
CA GLN A 241 -11.21 -7.73 -5.50
C GLN A 241 -12.34 -8.32 -6.36
N THR A 242 -12.99 -9.38 -5.88
CA THR A 242 -14.16 -10.00 -6.53
C THR A 242 -15.48 -9.57 -5.91
N PHE A 243 -15.44 -8.77 -4.85
CA PHE A 243 -16.60 -8.21 -4.15
C PHE A 243 -16.71 -6.71 -4.38
N SER A 244 -17.91 -6.18 -4.16
CA SER A 244 -18.28 -4.76 -4.37
C SER A 244 -17.32 -3.78 -3.68
N LEU A 245 -17.25 -2.55 -4.21
CA LEU A 245 -16.61 -1.39 -3.56
C LEU A 245 -17.14 -1.10 -2.13
N THR A 246 -18.29 -1.68 -1.78
CA THR A 246 -18.92 -1.65 -0.44
C THR A 246 -18.40 -2.73 0.51
N GLY A 247 -17.15 -3.16 0.36
CA GLY A 247 -16.50 -4.08 1.30
C GLY A 247 -16.30 -3.46 2.70
N LEU A 248 -16.15 -4.32 3.71
CA LEU A 248 -15.82 -3.91 5.08
C LEU A 248 -14.38 -3.41 5.12
N LYS A 249 -14.21 -2.11 5.41
CA LYS A 249 -12.90 -1.47 5.61
C LYS A 249 -12.52 -1.61 7.08
N VAL A 250 -11.58 -2.50 7.38
CA VAL A 250 -11.29 -2.94 8.76
C VAL A 250 -10.01 -2.30 9.33
N ASP A 251 -9.36 -1.44 8.55
CA ASP A 251 -8.23 -0.58 8.95
C ASP A 251 -8.42 0.12 10.30
N TYR A 252 -9.65 0.47 10.63
CA TYR A 252 -10.01 1.17 11.86
C TYR A 252 -9.65 0.40 13.13
N LEU A 253 -9.59 -0.95 13.10
CA LEU A 253 -9.11 -1.76 14.24
C LEU A 253 -7.70 -1.39 14.69
N ARG A 254 -6.90 -0.78 13.80
CA ARG A 254 -5.53 -0.39 14.08
C ARG A 254 -5.36 1.06 14.51
N SER A 255 -6.43 1.85 14.50
CA SER A 255 -6.39 3.23 14.99
C SER A 255 -6.46 3.25 16.51
N GLY A 256 -5.66 4.10 17.17
CA GLY A 256 -5.55 4.14 18.63
C GLY A 256 -6.88 4.40 19.35
N SER A 257 -7.83 5.08 18.70
CA SER A 257 -9.21 5.30 19.15
C SER A 257 -9.98 4.00 19.36
N PHE A 258 -9.54 2.94 18.68
CA PHE A 258 -10.21 1.66 18.59
C PHE A 258 -9.35 0.47 19.09
N GLN A 259 -8.15 0.69 19.62
CA GLN A 259 -7.25 -0.41 20.04
C GLN A 259 -7.43 -0.88 21.48
N ASN A 260 -7.88 -0.01 22.40
CA ASN A 260 -7.69 -0.27 23.83
C ASN A 260 -8.95 -0.65 24.63
N ASN A 261 -10.17 -0.36 24.15
CA ASN A 261 -11.44 -0.64 24.87
C ASN A 261 -12.60 -0.96 23.92
N LEU A 262 -12.34 -1.71 22.87
CA LEU A 262 -13.30 -1.83 21.78
C LEU A 262 -14.32 -2.95 22.01
N ASP A 263 -15.59 -2.59 22.18
CA ASP A 263 -16.70 -3.54 22.12
C ASP A 263 -16.80 -4.11 20.69
N PRO A 264 -16.54 -5.42 20.48
CA PRO A 264 -16.59 -6.04 19.16
C PRO A 264 -17.91 -5.80 18.43
N TYR A 265 -19.03 -5.79 19.13
CA TYR A 265 -20.35 -5.58 18.52
C TYR A 265 -20.49 -4.17 17.97
N LYS A 266 -20.00 -3.17 18.72
CA LYS A 266 -20.02 -1.77 18.26
C LYS A 266 -19.09 -1.56 17.08
N PHE A 267 -17.95 -2.26 17.05
CA PHE A 267 -17.10 -2.27 15.86
C PHE A 267 -17.83 -2.72 14.62
N CYS A 268 -18.44 -3.90 14.70
CA CYS A 268 -19.11 -4.51 13.57
C CYS A 268 -20.30 -3.65 13.14
N THR A 269 -20.99 -3.03 14.11
CA THR A 269 -22.06 -2.05 13.85
C THR A 269 -21.52 -0.83 13.09
N LEU A 270 -20.34 -0.31 13.43
CA LEU A 270 -19.67 0.75 12.66
C LEU A 270 -19.35 0.29 11.24
N LEU A 271 -18.78 -0.90 11.05
CA LEU A 271 -18.48 -1.40 9.71
C LEU A 271 -19.75 -1.54 8.86
N GLN A 272 -20.81 -2.12 9.41
CA GLN A 272 -22.12 -2.24 8.76
C GLN A 272 -22.71 -0.86 8.45
N PHE A 273 -22.59 0.09 9.37
CA PHE A 273 -23.05 1.47 9.15
C PHE A 273 -22.31 2.13 8.00
N LEU A 274 -20.99 2.00 7.92
CA LEU A 274 -20.20 2.56 6.82
C LEU A 274 -20.49 1.90 5.46
N VAL A 275 -20.81 0.60 5.45
CA VAL A 275 -21.27 -0.10 4.24
C VAL A 275 -22.64 0.42 3.82
N TYR A 276 -23.58 0.49 4.76
CA TYR A 276 -24.93 1.00 4.53
C TYR A 276 -24.92 2.44 4.03
N ALA A 277 -24.15 3.32 4.66
CA ALA A 277 -24.04 4.75 4.31
C ALA A 277 -23.57 4.98 2.87
N GLN A 278 -22.75 4.08 2.30
CA GLN A 278 -22.32 4.17 0.89
C GLN A 278 -23.47 3.94 -0.09
N THR A 279 -24.56 3.29 0.33
CA THR A 279 -25.74 3.02 -0.50
C THR A 279 -26.75 4.16 -0.48
N LEU A 280 -26.56 5.17 0.38
CA LEU A 280 -27.49 6.27 0.57
C LEU A 280 -27.10 7.46 -0.31
N ASN A 281 -28.10 8.26 -0.67
CA ASN A 281 -27.86 9.62 -1.14
C ASN A 281 -27.32 10.47 0.01
N TYR A 282 -26.44 11.42 -0.31
CA TYR A 282 -25.85 12.31 0.68
C TYR A 282 -25.70 13.72 0.13
N LYS A 283 -25.67 14.68 1.05
CA LYS A 283 -25.21 16.05 0.77
C LYS A 283 -23.75 16.17 1.19
N ILE A 284 -23.01 17.10 0.57
CA ILE A 284 -21.62 17.38 0.94
C ILE A 284 -21.57 18.78 1.55
N ASP A 285 -20.82 18.92 2.63
CA ASP A 285 -20.40 20.21 3.18
C ASP A 285 -18.97 20.06 3.71
N SER A 286 -18.35 21.15 4.16
CA SER A 286 -16.95 21.15 4.54
C SER A 286 -16.67 21.96 5.80
N LEU A 287 -15.72 21.48 6.61
CA LEU A 287 -15.10 22.24 7.67
C LEU A 287 -13.65 22.52 7.29
N GLY A 288 -13.39 23.72 6.78
CA GLY A 288 -12.13 24.08 6.16
C GLY A 288 -11.84 23.20 4.95
N ASN A 289 -10.71 22.49 4.95
CA ASN A 289 -10.32 21.59 3.85
C ASN A 289 -10.83 20.14 4.05
N THR A 290 -11.70 19.89 5.03
CA THR A 290 -12.24 18.56 5.32
C THR A 290 -13.66 18.48 4.79
N SER A 291 -13.90 17.57 3.83
CA SER A 291 -15.24 17.31 3.31
C SER A 291 -15.98 16.31 4.20
N TYR A 292 -17.27 16.57 4.40
CA TYR A 292 -18.18 15.73 5.15
C TYR A 292 -19.40 15.42 4.30
N ARG A 293 -19.93 14.21 4.48
CA ARG A 293 -21.19 13.77 3.89
C ARG A 293 -22.27 13.76 4.95
N LEU A 294 -23.40 14.38 4.65
CA LEU A 294 -24.63 14.19 5.40
C LEU A 294 -25.43 13.07 4.77
N VAL A 295 -25.52 11.93 5.45
CA VAL A 295 -26.44 10.84 5.09
C VAL A 295 -27.70 10.94 5.94
N GLN A 296 -28.84 10.59 5.34
CA GLN A 296 -30.14 10.56 6.01
C GLN A 296 -30.86 9.24 5.74
N PHE A 297 -31.40 8.61 6.78
CA PHE A 297 -32.10 7.33 6.66
C PHE A 297 -33.08 7.08 7.81
N ARG A 298 -34.03 6.16 7.64
CA ARG A 298 -34.90 5.72 8.75
C ARG A 298 -34.18 4.66 9.58
N VAL A 299 -34.29 4.74 10.91
CA VAL A 299 -33.73 3.72 11.83
C VAL A 299 -34.19 2.31 11.43
N GLN A 300 -35.46 2.16 11.05
CA GLN A 300 -36.01 0.87 10.62
C GLN A 300 -35.31 0.29 9.40
N ASP A 301 -34.88 1.13 8.45
CA ASP A 301 -34.22 0.69 7.23
C ASP A 301 -32.80 0.18 7.55
N PHE A 302 -32.09 0.85 8.45
CA PHE A 302 -30.79 0.38 8.92
C PHE A 302 -30.91 -0.91 9.76
N LEU A 303 -31.88 -1.00 10.67
CA LEU A 303 -32.13 -2.23 11.43
C LEU A 303 -32.50 -3.41 10.51
N LYS A 304 -33.30 -3.15 9.47
CA LYS A 304 -33.62 -4.14 8.44
C LYS A 304 -32.37 -4.57 7.65
N HIS A 305 -31.49 -3.62 7.35
CA HIS A 305 -30.20 -3.90 6.71
C HIS A 305 -29.33 -4.82 7.58
N THR A 306 -29.24 -4.56 8.89
CA THR A 306 -28.47 -5.37 9.86
C THR A 306 -29.20 -6.62 10.36
N LYS A 307 -30.39 -6.92 9.82
CA LYS A 307 -31.24 -8.08 10.20
C LYS A 307 -31.67 -8.08 11.68
N LEU A 308 -31.83 -6.89 12.24
CA LEU A 308 -32.35 -6.66 13.59
C LEU A 308 -33.83 -6.30 13.55
N SER A 309 -34.52 -6.55 14.68
CA SER A 309 -35.92 -6.19 14.83
C SER A 309 -36.08 -4.69 15.07
N SER A 310 -37.14 -4.11 14.51
CA SER A 310 -37.56 -2.73 14.78
C SER A 310 -38.31 -2.68 16.12
N ASN A 311 -37.61 -2.55 17.24
CA ASN A 311 -38.21 -2.33 18.54
C ASN A 311 -37.50 -1.21 19.33
N TYR A 312 -38.14 -0.73 20.40
CA TYR A 312 -37.64 0.39 21.21
C TYR A 312 -36.26 0.09 21.81
N TYR A 313 -36.01 -1.16 22.20
CA TYR A 313 -34.72 -1.57 22.75
C TYR A 313 -33.57 -1.44 21.72
N GLN A 314 -33.81 -1.82 20.46
CA GLN A 314 -32.83 -1.66 19.38
C GLN A 314 -32.61 -0.20 19.02
N LEU A 315 -33.65 0.64 19.07
CA LEU A 315 -33.51 2.09 18.92
C LEU A 315 -32.58 2.67 20.01
N LYS A 316 -32.80 2.30 21.28
CA LYS A 316 -31.97 2.78 22.39
C LYS A 316 -30.50 2.39 22.20
N LYS A 317 -30.23 1.14 21.81
CA LYS A 317 -28.87 0.68 21.47
C LYS A 317 -28.23 1.46 20.33
N LEU A 318 -29.02 1.82 19.32
CA LEU A 318 -28.51 2.59 18.19
C LEU A 318 -28.16 4.03 18.59
N ILE A 319 -28.94 4.64 19.49
CA ILE A 319 -28.63 5.95 20.08
C ILE A 319 -27.31 5.86 20.86
N GLU A 320 -27.19 4.90 21.78
CA GLU A 320 -25.97 4.67 22.56
C GLU A 320 -24.74 4.45 21.65
N PHE A 321 -24.91 3.70 20.56
CA PHE A 321 -23.87 3.52 19.55
C PHE A 321 -23.43 4.84 18.89
N PHE A 322 -24.37 5.70 18.49
CA PHE A 322 -24.04 6.99 17.88
C PHE A 322 -23.38 7.95 18.86
N ASP A 323 -23.83 7.99 20.12
CA ASP A 323 -23.21 8.80 21.18
C ASP A 323 -21.74 8.38 21.39
N GLU A 324 -21.48 7.08 21.41
CA GLU A 324 -20.12 6.54 21.56
C GLU A 324 -19.24 6.74 20.33
N LEU A 325 -19.82 6.74 19.13
CA LEU A 325 -19.08 7.09 17.93
C LEU A 325 -18.59 8.53 18.01
N GLN A 326 -19.42 9.47 18.47
CA GLN A 326 -18.99 10.86 18.60
C GLN A 326 -17.84 11.02 19.61
N THR A 327 -17.82 10.24 20.70
CA THR A 327 -16.74 10.31 21.70
C THR A 327 -15.43 9.65 21.26
N ASN A 328 -15.48 8.66 20.37
CA ASN A 328 -14.30 7.90 19.91
C ASN A 328 -13.86 8.21 18.45
N SER A 329 -14.47 9.20 17.79
CA SER A 329 -14.37 9.46 16.34
C SER A 329 -13.13 10.22 15.84
N LEU A 330 -12.03 10.34 16.59
CA LEU A 330 -10.87 11.11 16.11
C LEU A 330 -9.94 10.27 15.24
N ILE A 331 -9.79 10.63 13.96
CA ILE A 331 -8.61 10.27 13.16
C ILE A 331 -7.64 11.44 13.27
N LYS A 332 -6.50 11.21 13.92
CA LYS A 332 -5.42 12.21 13.97
C LYS A 332 -4.44 11.89 12.83
N PHE A 333 -4.29 12.81 11.89
CA PHE A 333 -3.23 12.77 10.88
C PHE A 333 -2.01 13.53 11.41
N PHE A 334 -1.00 12.77 11.81
CA PHE A 334 0.32 13.31 12.10
C PHE A 334 1.23 13.01 10.93
N SER A 335 1.60 14.06 10.19
CA SER A 335 2.76 13.99 9.31
C SER A 335 3.91 14.72 9.99
N ASN A 336 5.16 14.36 9.65
CA ASN A 336 6.34 15.07 10.16
C ASN A 336 6.40 16.56 9.75
N GLN A 337 5.51 17.01 8.85
CA GLN A 337 5.49 18.35 8.27
C GLN A 337 4.25 19.17 8.66
N LYS A 338 3.17 18.52 9.13
CA LYS A 338 1.89 19.17 9.48
C LYS A 338 1.09 18.31 10.46
N TYR A 339 0.55 18.96 11.49
CA TYR A 339 -0.46 18.40 12.38
C TYR A 339 -1.86 18.65 11.83
N ARG A 340 -2.70 17.62 11.73
CA ARG A 340 -4.14 17.75 11.44
C ARG A 340 -4.91 16.75 12.31
N SER A 341 -5.87 17.25 13.08
CA SER A 341 -6.86 16.43 13.77
C SER A 341 -8.23 16.78 13.22
N PHE A 342 -9.10 15.79 13.04
CA PHE A 342 -10.48 16.02 12.63
C PHE A 342 -11.39 14.96 13.26
N VAL A 343 -12.65 15.34 13.44
CA VAL A 343 -13.70 14.47 13.97
C VAL A 343 -14.32 13.73 12.79
N THR A 344 -14.38 12.40 12.82
CA THR A 344 -14.93 11.63 11.69
C THR A 344 -16.44 11.65 11.64
N ILE A 345 -17.11 11.77 12.80
CA ILE A 345 -18.57 11.87 12.88
C ILE A 345 -18.88 13.09 13.77
N PRO A 346 -18.87 14.31 13.22
CA PRO A 346 -19.00 15.53 14.02
C PRO A 346 -20.41 15.71 14.58
N GLN A 347 -21.43 15.21 13.90
CA GLN A 347 -22.82 15.43 14.28
C GLN A 347 -23.70 14.24 13.88
N VAL A 348 -24.52 13.81 14.83
CA VAL A 348 -25.62 12.86 14.65
C VAL A 348 -26.90 13.56 15.15
N ASN A 349 -27.96 13.52 14.37
CA ASN A 349 -29.27 14.04 14.76
C ASN A 349 -30.32 12.95 14.56
N LEU A 350 -31.14 12.72 15.58
CA LEU A 350 -32.26 11.77 15.53
C LEU A 350 -33.56 12.51 15.80
N GLN A 351 -34.47 12.45 14.84
CA GLN A 351 -35.76 13.13 14.93
C GLN A 351 -36.91 12.19 14.56
N LYS A 352 -38.09 12.41 15.15
CA LYS A 352 -39.30 11.71 14.73
C LYS A 352 -39.78 12.29 13.40
N GLY A 353 -39.78 11.46 12.37
CA GLY A 353 -40.37 11.77 11.07
C GLY A 353 -41.85 11.42 10.98
N LYS A 354 -42.38 11.47 9.75
CA LYS A 354 -43.76 11.08 9.43
C LYS A 354 -44.02 9.62 9.84
N GLN A 355 -45.25 9.33 10.27
CA GLN A 355 -45.67 7.99 10.72
C GLN A 355 -44.91 7.46 11.95
N ASN A 356 -44.43 8.34 12.85
CA ASN A 356 -43.74 7.98 14.09
C ASN A 356 -42.46 7.15 13.88
N SER A 357 -41.82 7.28 12.71
CA SER A 357 -40.52 6.65 12.43
C SER A 357 -39.37 7.57 12.81
N TRP A 358 -38.30 7.04 13.40
CA TRP A 358 -37.09 7.79 13.68
C TRP A 358 -36.25 7.94 12.41
N ILE A 359 -35.88 9.19 12.11
CA ILE A 359 -34.98 9.57 11.03
C ILE A 359 -33.65 9.95 11.65
N VAL A 360 -32.57 9.39 11.14
CA VAL A 360 -31.19 9.70 11.52
C VAL A 360 -30.56 10.53 10.43
N GLU A 361 -29.87 11.59 10.83
CA GLU A 361 -28.99 12.41 10.01
C GLU A 361 -27.59 12.30 10.60
N VAL A 362 -26.62 11.87 9.79
CA VAL A 362 -25.23 11.67 10.25
C VAL A 362 -24.29 12.39 9.31
N TRP A 363 -23.48 13.29 9.86
CA TRP A 363 -22.32 13.83 9.18
C TRP A 363 -21.14 12.87 9.33
N ILE A 364 -20.53 12.49 8.21
CA ILE A 364 -19.44 11.51 8.15
C ILE A 364 -18.30 12.09 7.31
N ALA A 365 -17.08 12.09 7.84
CA ALA A 365 -15.90 12.55 7.11
C ALA A 365 -15.70 11.72 5.85
N ASP A 366 -15.50 12.40 4.73
CA ASP A 366 -15.39 11.80 3.41
C ASP A 366 -14.18 10.87 3.29
N GLU A 367 -13.13 11.14 4.08
CA GLU A 367 -11.92 10.31 4.19
C GLU A 367 -12.21 8.87 4.64
N LEU A 368 -13.29 8.61 5.38
CA LEU A 368 -13.70 7.23 5.74
C LEU A 368 -14.09 6.41 4.50
N PHE A 369 -14.51 7.08 3.42
CA PHE A 369 -14.97 6.43 2.19
C PHE A 369 -13.91 6.35 1.10
N TYR A 370 -13.05 7.37 0.97
CA TYR A 370 -12.12 7.48 -0.17
C TYR A 370 -10.65 7.15 0.12
N TYR A 371 -10.30 6.81 1.36
CA TYR A 371 -8.95 6.33 1.65
C TYR A 371 -8.67 4.97 0.96
N ALA A 372 -7.44 4.76 0.48
CA ALA A 372 -6.99 3.48 -0.06
C ALA A 372 -6.74 2.50 1.09
N HIS A 373 -7.82 1.95 1.62
CA HIS A 373 -7.84 1.03 2.76
C HIS A 373 -7.11 -0.27 2.40
N PRO A 374 -5.96 -0.59 3.03
CA PRO A 374 -5.27 -1.85 2.79
C PRO A 374 -6.05 -3.05 3.35
N PHE A 375 -6.93 -2.91 4.34
CA PHE A 375 -7.67 -4.05 4.87
C PHE A 375 -9.14 -3.96 4.47
N VAL A 376 -9.49 -4.65 3.39
CA VAL A 376 -10.87 -4.75 2.89
C VAL A 376 -11.30 -6.21 2.82
N LEU A 377 -12.45 -6.51 3.41
CA LEU A 377 -13.09 -7.83 3.44
C LEU A 377 -14.48 -7.77 2.78
N PRO A 378 -15.03 -8.90 2.27
CA PRO A 378 -16.43 -8.97 1.87
C PRO A 378 -17.34 -8.66 3.06
N ASP A 379 -18.59 -8.31 2.79
CA ASP A 379 -19.57 -8.12 3.87
C ASP A 379 -19.92 -9.46 4.52
N LEU A 380 -19.34 -9.71 5.69
CA LEU A 380 -19.51 -10.93 6.48
C LEU A 380 -20.78 -10.91 7.35
N PHE A 381 -21.54 -9.81 7.38
CA PHE A 381 -22.66 -9.57 8.30
C PHE A 381 -24.03 -9.52 7.61
N GLN A 382 -24.16 -10.09 6.42
CA GLN A 382 -25.40 -10.08 5.62
C GLN A 382 -26.56 -10.87 6.24
N ARG A 383 -26.28 -11.71 7.25
CA ARG A 383 -27.26 -12.51 7.99
C ARG A 383 -27.13 -12.29 9.49
N LYS A 384 -28.20 -12.56 10.23
CA LYS A 384 -28.17 -12.61 11.69
C LYS A 384 -27.27 -13.77 12.15
N LEU A 385 -26.32 -13.46 13.02
CA LEU A 385 -25.33 -14.41 13.52
C LEU A 385 -25.71 -14.92 14.90
N THR A 386 -25.36 -16.18 15.19
CA THR A 386 -25.31 -16.68 16.56
C THR A 386 -24.10 -16.10 17.29
N LYS A 387 -24.09 -16.19 18.64
CA LYS A 387 -22.95 -15.78 19.46
C LYS A 387 -21.64 -16.40 18.96
N HIS A 388 -21.64 -17.72 18.74
CA HIS A 388 -20.44 -18.44 18.28
C HIS A 388 -19.98 -18.01 16.88
N GLN A 389 -20.91 -17.78 15.95
CA GLN A 389 -20.56 -17.28 14.61
C GLN A 389 -19.94 -15.89 14.67
N PHE A 390 -20.51 -15.01 15.50
CA PHE A 390 -19.99 -13.66 15.69
C PHE A 390 -18.57 -13.65 16.25
N GLU A 391 -18.31 -14.41 17.33
CA GLU A 391 -16.96 -14.47 17.93
C GLU A 391 -15.91 -14.98 16.93
N VAL A 392 -16.25 -16.02 16.17
CA VAL A 392 -15.36 -16.57 15.13
C VAL A 392 -15.11 -15.55 14.02
N GLN A 393 -16.17 -14.92 13.50
CA GLN A 393 -16.03 -13.90 12.45
C GLN A 393 -15.22 -12.69 12.90
N PHE A 394 -15.47 -12.18 14.11
CA PHE A 394 -14.71 -11.07 14.66
C PHE A 394 -13.23 -11.43 14.84
N HIS A 395 -12.94 -12.63 15.33
CA HIS A 395 -11.57 -13.11 15.44
C HIS A 395 -10.89 -13.20 14.07
N VAL A 396 -11.58 -13.71 13.03
CA VAL A 396 -11.07 -13.71 11.65
C VAL A 396 -10.80 -12.28 11.15
N ILE A 397 -11.74 -11.36 11.33
CA ILE A 397 -11.56 -9.95 10.93
C ILE A 397 -10.32 -9.35 11.61
N ARG A 398 -10.15 -9.58 12.92
CA ARG A 398 -9.01 -9.10 13.69
C ARG A 398 -7.69 -9.67 13.16
N THR A 399 -7.62 -10.98 12.92
CA THR A 399 -6.43 -11.64 12.38
C THR A 399 -6.10 -11.14 10.97
N PHE A 400 -7.10 -10.97 10.11
CA PHE A 400 -6.88 -10.45 8.75
C PHE A 400 -6.52 -8.96 8.70
N SER A 401 -6.80 -8.22 9.77
CA SER A 401 -6.37 -6.82 9.93
C SER A 401 -4.89 -6.69 10.34
N SER A 402 -4.16 -7.80 10.52
CA SER A 402 -2.72 -7.76 10.84
C SER A 402 -1.83 -7.53 9.60
N LEU A 403 -0.59 -7.07 9.82
CA LEU A 403 0.34 -6.78 8.72
C LEU A 403 0.84 -8.03 7.99
N ASP A 404 1.09 -9.11 8.71
CA ASP A 404 1.66 -10.35 8.16
C ASP A 404 0.68 -10.99 7.16
N ILE A 405 1.17 -11.44 6.01
CA ILE A 405 0.33 -12.17 5.05
C ILE A 405 0.00 -13.58 5.55
N GLN A 406 0.87 -14.15 6.37
CA GLN A 406 0.60 -15.39 7.08
C GLN A 406 -0.38 -15.09 8.21
N LYS A 407 -1.55 -15.74 8.18
CA LYS A 407 -2.60 -15.61 9.17
C LYS A 407 -2.68 -16.90 9.96
N THR A 408 -2.16 -16.87 11.18
CA THR A 408 -2.18 -18.01 12.09
C THR A 408 -3.37 -17.90 13.03
N PHE A 409 -4.12 -18.99 13.14
CA PHE A 409 -5.26 -19.14 14.04
C PHE A 409 -4.94 -20.20 15.09
N TYR A 410 -4.59 -19.75 16.30
CA TYR A 410 -4.34 -20.63 17.44
C TYR A 410 -5.65 -21.05 18.07
N PHE A 411 -6.16 -22.22 17.68
CA PHE A 411 -7.49 -22.68 18.09
C PHE A 411 -7.57 -22.97 19.59
N LYS A 412 -6.51 -23.55 20.17
CA LYS A 412 -6.42 -23.77 21.63
C LYS A 412 -6.56 -22.46 22.40
N GLU A 413 -5.82 -21.43 22.00
CA GLU A 413 -5.85 -20.10 22.65
C GLU A 413 -7.22 -19.43 22.48
N PHE A 414 -7.82 -19.52 21.30
CA PHE A 414 -9.17 -19.01 21.05
C PHE A 414 -10.21 -19.64 21.98
N LEU A 415 -10.14 -20.96 22.20
CA LEU A 415 -11.06 -21.64 23.11
C LEU A 415 -10.80 -21.29 24.58
N GLN A 416 -9.55 -21.14 24.98
CA GLN A 416 -9.18 -20.74 26.35
C GLN A 416 -9.66 -19.33 26.70
N ALA A 417 -9.59 -18.41 25.72
CA ALA A 417 -10.07 -17.04 25.86
C ALA A 417 -11.59 -16.91 25.65
N TYR A 418 -12.32 -18.01 25.43
CA TYR A 418 -13.73 -17.94 25.08
C TYR A 418 -14.57 -17.46 26.30
N PRO A 419 -15.55 -16.55 26.13
CA PRO A 419 -16.27 -15.94 27.26
C PRO A 419 -17.11 -16.88 28.14
N SER A 420 -17.21 -18.16 27.77
CA SER A 420 -18.06 -19.14 28.46
C SER A 420 -17.52 -20.55 28.24
N THR A 421 -17.74 -21.45 29.19
CA THR A 421 -17.41 -22.87 29.03
C THR A 421 -18.15 -23.47 27.82
N LEU A 422 -17.43 -24.21 26.98
CA LEU A 422 -17.94 -24.81 25.75
C LEU A 422 -18.01 -26.33 25.89
N ASN A 423 -19.12 -26.92 25.42
CA ASN A 423 -19.23 -28.36 25.28
C ASN A 423 -18.65 -28.84 23.92
N ASN A 424 -18.48 -30.16 23.77
CA ASN A 424 -17.89 -30.76 22.58
C ASN A 424 -18.65 -30.43 21.28
N GLN A 425 -19.98 -30.35 21.34
CA GLN A 425 -20.80 -30.01 20.18
C GLN A 425 -20.59 -28.54 19.76
N GLN A 426 -20.51 -27.63 20.72
CA GLN A 426 -20.21 -26.21 20.47
C GLN A 426 -18.82 -26.04 19.88
N ILE A 427 -17.81 -26.74 20.41
CA ILE A 427 -16.45 -26.74 19.87
C ILE A 427 -16.44 -27.22 18.41
N ALA A 428 -17.14 -28.33 18.12
CA ALA A 428 -17.27 -28.83 16.76
C ALA A 428 -17.92 -27.81 15.81
N ASN A 429 -18.94 -27.08 16.29
CA ASN A 429 -19.60 -26.04 15.50
C ASN A 429 -18.70 -24.81 15.27
N ILE A 430 -17.97 -24.36 16.29
CA ILE A 430 -17.00 -23.25 16.16
C ILE A 430 -15.95 -23.59 15.09
N LYS A 431 -15.42 -24.81 15.10
CA LYS A 431 -14.48 -25.30 14.08
C LYS A 431 -15.07 -25.22 12.68
N ARG A 432 -16.33 -25.66 12.50
CA ARG A 432 -17.03 -25.56 11.21
C ARG A 432 -17.19 -24.10 10.77
N TYR A 433 -17.46 -23.17 11.68
CA TYR A 433 -17.57 -21.75 11.34
C TYR A 433 -16.24 -21.15 10.86
N PHE A 434 -15.10 -21.55 11.44
CA PHE A 434 -13.79 -21.15 10.92
C PHE A 434 -13.58 -21.66 9.49
N ILE A 435 -13.86 -22.93 9.25
CA ILE A 435 -13.69 -23.56 7.93
C ILE A 435 -14.57 -22.86 6.88
N GLN A 436 -15.86 -22.64 7.19
CA GLN A 436 -16.79 -21.93 6.31
C GLN A 436 -16.30 -20.52 5.95
N LEU A 437 -15.67 -19.79 6.88
CA LEU A 437 -15.11 -18.48 6.56
C LEU A 437 -13.89 -18.57 5.66
N MET A 438 -13.04 -19.58 5.83
CA MET A 438 -11.89 -19.77 4.94
C MET A 438 -12.35 -20.12 3.52
N GLU A 439 -13.41 -20.92 3.37
CA GLU A 439 -14.04 -21.20 2.07
C GLU A 439 -14.54 -19.91 1.40
N ILE A 440 -15.26 -19.04 2.13
CA ILE A 440 -15.70 -17.72 1.63
C ILE A 440 -14.49 -16.85 1.21
N PHE A 441 -13.40 -16.87 2.00
CA PHE A 441 -12.21 -16.08 1.70
C PHE A 441 -11.48 -16.61 0.46
N GLU A 442 -11.47 -17.93 0.25
CA GLU A 442 -10.93 -18.56 -0.95
C GLU A 442 -11.75 -18.21 -2.19
N GLU A 443 -13.09 -18.29 -2.11
CA GLU A 443 -14.02 -17.86 -3.16
C GLU A 443 -13.79 -16.38 -3.57
N HIS A 444 -13.56 -15.53 -2.57
CA HIS A 444 -13.24 -14.12 -2.80
C HIS A 444 -11.77 -13.85 -3.18
N LYS A 445 -10.96 -14.90 -3.35
CA LYS A 445 -9.53 -14.82 -3.69
C LYS A 445 -8.71 -13.98 -2.68
N LEU A 446 -9.14 -13.97 -1.42
CA LEU A 446 -8.45 -13.31 -0.32
C LEU A 446 -7.29 -14.14 0.23
N ILE A 447 -7.37 -15.46 0.12
CA ILE A 447 -6.33 -16.39 0.55
C ILE A 447 -5.88 -17.30 -0.60
N GLU A 448 -4.70 -17.88 -0.43
CA GLU A 448 -4.21 -18.97 -1.26
C GLU A 448 -4.97 -20.26 -0.97
N SER A 449 -5.11 -21.13 -1.97
CA SER A 449 -5.66 -22.48 -1.87
C SER A 449 -4.63 -23.44 -1.26
N SER A 450 -3.93 -23.00 -0.21
CA SER A 450 -2.88 -23.73 0.47
C SER A 450 -3.09 -23.56 1.98
N TYR A 451 -3.29 -24.68 2.66
CA TYR A 451 -3.59 -24.70 4.09
C TYR A 451 -2.45 -25.37 4.84
N GLN A 452 -2.19 -24.91 6.06
CA GLN A 452 -1.36 -25.63 7.00
C GLN A 452 -2.08 -25.80 8.34
N VAL A 453 -1.79 -26.89 9.05
CA VAL A 453 -2.32 -27.17 10.38
C VAL A 453 -1.20 -27.28 11.39
N LEU A 454 -1.51 -26.91 12.63
CA LEU A 454 -0.62 -27.02 13.77
C LEU A 454 -0.89 -28.35 14.50
N VAL A 455 0.14 -29.17 14.65
CA VAL A 455 0.11 -30.41 15.42
C VAL A 455 1.40 -30.51 16.23
N ASP A 456 1.30 -30.44 17.55
CA ASP A 456 2.40 -30.53 18.51
C ASP A 456 3.55 -29.58 18.15
N ASP A 457 3.19 -28.31 17.96
CA ASP A 457 4.06 -27.19 17.57
C ASP A 457 4.76 -27.36 16.22
N LYS A 458 4.39 -28.36 15.44
CA LYS A 458 4.84 -28.57 14.05
C LYS A 458 3.76 -28.14 13.07
N VAL A 459 4.21 -27.71 11.89
CA VAL A 459 3.37 -27.22 10.80
C VAL A 459 3.31 -28.29 9.71
N TYR A 460 2.10 -28.68 9.31
CA TYR A 460 1.86 -29.67 8.25
C TYR A 460 0.98 -29.08 7.16
N HIS A 461 1.35 -29.31 5.89
CA HIS A 461 0.52 -28.95 4.75
C HIS A 461 -0.68 -29.90 4.64
N VAL A 462 -1.85 -29.34 4.33
CA VAL A 462 -3.07 -30.10 4.06
C VAL A 462 -3.82 -29.49 2.88
N ASP A 463 -4.53 -30.33 2.12
CA ASP A 463 -5.33 -29.86 0.99
C ASP A 463 -6.61 -29.16 1.45
N LYS A 464 -7.15 -29.55 2.62
CA LYS A 464 -8.39 -29.02 3.18
C LYS A 464 -8.35 -28.93 4.70
N LEU A 465 -9.00 -27.89 5.24
CA LEU A 465 -9.27 -27.79 6.67
C LEU A 465 -10.46 -28.68 7.04
N LEU A 466 -10.28 -29.48 8.10
CA LEU A 466 -11.29 -30.36 8.65
C LEU A 466 -11.42 -30.10 10.15
N PRO A 467 -12.59 -30.28 10.77
CA PRO A 467 -12.74 -30.07 12.20
C PRO A 467 -11.73 -30.86 13.06
N ASN A 468 -11.33 -32.04 12.61
CA ASN A 468 -10.38 -32.86 13.36
C ASN A 468 -8.93 -32.35 13.26
N ASN A 469 -8.52 -31.82 12.11
CA ASN A 469 -7.13 -31.44 11.86
C ASN A 469 -6.78 -30.02 12.34
N ILE A 470 -7.76 -29.14 12.57
CA ILE A 470 -7.52 -27.78 13.08
C ILE A 470 -7.48 -27.68 14.61
N SER A 471 -7.42 -28.80 15.33
CA SER A 471 -7.63 -28.87 16.78
C SER A 471 -6.61 -28.07 17.60
N GLN A 472 -5.38 -27.88 17.13
CA GLN A 472 -4.42 -26.99 17.79
C GLN A 472 -4.39 -25.60 17.15
N GLY A 473 -4.58 -25.54 15.84
CA GLY A 473 -4.68 -24.33 15.05
C GLY A 473 -4.41 -24.59 13.59
N PHE A 474 -4.48 -23.53 12.79
CA PHE A 474 -4.21 -23.59 11.36
C PHE A 474 -3.62 -22.28 10.84
N ILE A 475 -3.04 -22.31 9.65
CA ILE A 475 -2.42 -21.18 8.99
C ILE A 475 -2.99 -21.08 7.57
N VAL A 476 -3.30 -19.85 7.18
CA VAL A 476 -3.62 -19.48 5.78
C VAL A 476 -2.75 -18.32 5.35
N PHE A 477 -2.55 -18.19 4.04
CA PHE A 477 -1.75 -17.10 3.47
C PHE A 477 -2.65 -16.17 2.67
N GLU A 478 -2.57 -14.87 2.98
CA GLU A 478 -3.25 -13.84 2.21
C GLU A 478 -2.73 -13.80 0.77
N LYS A 479 -3.65 -13.82 -0.18
CA LYS A 479 -3.36 -13.72 -1.60
C LYS A 479 -3.35 -12.26 -2.00
N LEU A 480 -2.21 -11.79 -2.50
CA LEU A 480 -1.98 -10.39 -2.91
C LEU A 480 -1.80 -10.22 -4.43
N LEU A 481 -2.18 -11.21 -5.23
CA LEU A 481 -1.92 -11.21 -6.68
C LEU A 481 -2.40 -9.90 -7.35
N VAL A 482 -1.46 -9.20 -7.97
CA VAL A 482 -1.68 -8.08 -8.89
C VAL A 482 -1.37 -8.48 -10.33
#